data_AF-A0A953TME4-F1
#
_entry.id   AF-A0A953TME4-F1
#
_cell.length_a   1.000
_cell.length_b   1.000
_cell.length_c   1.000
_cell.angle_alpha   90.00
_cell.angle_beta   90.00
_cell.angle_gamma   90.00
#
_symmetry.space_group_name_H-M   'P 1'
#
loop_
_entity.id
_entity.type
_entity.pdbx_description
1 polymer ?
#
loop_
_entity_poly.entity_id
_entity_poly.type
_entity_poly.pdbx_seq_one_letter_code
_entity_poly.pdbx_strand_id
1 'polypeptide(L)' 'MIEVQSYENEERSFVEFRRKVRSAEMLSAAMERLLRTLQFTGRLSVVVQNGQVLKSGYEEGYFRQHEPSLPVRPQ' A
#
# COMPACT_ATOMS: atom_id res chain seq x y z
N MET A 1 -22.14 -6.77 34.10
CA MET A 1 -22.63 -5.89 33.00
C MET A 1 -21.51 -5.34 32.10
N ILE A 2 -20.23 -5.69 32.33
CA ILE A 2 -19.08 -5.15 31.59
C ILE A 2 -18.80 -5.92 30.28
N GLU A 3 -19.05 -7.22 30.24
CA GLU A 3 -18.78 -8.05 29.05
C GLU A 3 -19.72 -7.75 27.87
N VAL A 4 -20.99 -7.42 28.12
CA VAL A 4 -21.95 -7.12 27.04
C VAL A 4 -21.52 -5.87 26.24
N GLN A 5 -21.00 -4.85 26.92
CA GLN A 5 -20.51 -3.64 26.25
C GLN A 5 -19.23 -3.86 25.45
N SER A 6 -18.35 -4.79 25.85
CA SER A 6 -17.14 -5.09 25.08
C SER A 6 -17.47 -5.81 23.77
N TYR A 7 -18.42 -6.74 23.79
CA TYR A 7 -18.86 -7.43 22.57
C TYR A 7 -19.52 -6.48 21.56
N GLU A 8 -20.39 -5.58 22.01
CA GLU A 8 -21.00 -4.56 21.14
C GLU A 8 -19.95 -3.63 20.52
N ASN A 9 -18.89 -3.30 21.28
CA ASN A 9 -17.82 -2.44 20.80
C ASN A 9 -16.88 -3.15 19.82
N GLU A 10 -16.62 -4.45 20.03
CA GLU A 10 -15.86 -5.30 19.10
C GLU A 10 -16.63 -5.52 17.79
N GLU A 11 -17.93 -5.80 17.86
CA GLU A 11 -18.79 -5.95 16.70
C GLU A 11 -18.83 -4.66 15.88
N ARG A 12 -19.00 -3.52 16.54
CA ARG A 12 -18.96 -2.20 15.89
C ARG A 12 -17.61 -1.92 15.24
N SER A 13 -16.52 -2.29 15.90
CA SER A 13 -15.15 -2.12 15.37
C SER A 13 -14.93 -2.99 14.14
N PHE A 14 -15.42 -4.23 14.14
CA PHE A 14 -15.33 -5.15 13.01
C PHE A 14 -16.17 -4.66 11.81
N VAL A 15 -17.37 -4.17 12.04
CA VAL A 15 -18.23 -3.58 11.00
C VAL A 15 -17.56 -2.36 10.37
N GLU A 16 -17.00 -1.47 11.18
CA GLU A 16 -16.25 -0.30 10.70
C GLU A 16 -15.00 -0.70 9.91
N PHE A 17 -14.24 -1.68 10.40
CA PHE A 17 -13.09 -2.22 9.68
C PHE A 17 -13.51 -2.78 8.30
N ARG A 18 -14.56 -3.60 8.25
CA ARG A 18 -15.08 -4.16 7.01
C ARG A 18 -15.57 -3.08 6.04
N ARG A 19 -16.21 -2.02 6.56
CA ARG A 19 -16.64 -0.85 5.77
C ARG A 19 -15.43 -0.19 5.11
N LYS A 20 -14.39 0.11 5.89
CA LYS A 20 -13.16 0.76 5.43
C LYS A 20 -12.35 -0.09 4.43
N VAL A 21 -12.31 -1.40 4.62
CA VAL A 21 -11.70 -2.33 3.64
C VAL A 21 -12.48 -2.30 2.34
N ARG A 22 -13.82 -2.38 2.38
CA ARG A 22 -14.68 -2.38 1.19
C ARG A 22 -14.57 -1.07 0.41
N SER A 23 -14.51 0.08 1.09
CA SER A 23 -14.37 1.38 0.45
C SER A 23 -12.93 1.72 0.06
N ALA A 24 -11.98 0.79 0.24
CA ALA A 24 -10.54 1.02 0.06
C ALA A 24 -9.97 2.18 0.89
N GLU A 25 -10.71 2.68 1.90
CA GLU A 25 -10.27 3.73 2.84
C GLU A 25 -9.08 3.28 3.72
N MET A 26 -8.74 1.99 3.72
CA MET A 26 -7.56 1.44 4.37
C MET A 26 -6.25 1.83 3.68
N LEU A 27 -6.27 2.18 2.39
CA LEU A 27 -5.11 2.74 1.71
C LEU A 27 -5.00 4.21 2.16
N SER A 28 -4.05 4.51 3.05
CA SER A 28 -3.96 5.85 3.60
C SER A 28 -3.74 6.87 2.46
N ALA A 29 -4.44 8.00 2.50
CA ALA A 29 -4.24 9.09 1.54
C ALA A 29 -2.76 9.56 1.49
N ALA A 30 -2.02 9.37 2.59
CA ALA A 30 -0.58 9.61 2.65
C ALA A 30 0.20 8.64 1.74
N MET A 31 -0.19 7.37 1.66
CA MET A 31 0.42 6.37 0.79
C MET A 31 0.18 6.71 -0.69
N GLU A 32 -1.05 7.09 -1.05
CA GLU A 32 -1.34 7.51 -2.42
C GLU A 32 -0.55 8.75 -2.82
N ARG A 33 -0.49 9.76 -1.95
CA ARG A 33 0.32 10.96 -2.18
C ARG A 33 1.80 10.61 -2.37
N LEU A 34 2.34 9.75 -1.51
CA LEU A 34 3.73 9.30 -1.60
C LEU A 34 4.00 8.57 -2.92
N LEU A 35 3.16 7.60 -3.30
CA LEU A 35 3.33 6.84 -4.55
C LEU A 35 3.28 7.76 -5.78
N ARG A 36 2.39 8.77 -5.76
CA ARG A 36 2.33 9.80 -6.82
C ARG A 36 3.60 10.65 -6.85
N THR A 37 4.07 11.13 -5.69
CA THR A 37 5.30 11.93 -5.59
C THR A 37 6.53 11.16 -6.07
N LEU A 38 6.60 9.86 -5.78
CA LEU A 38 7.69 8.99 -6.23
C LEU A 38 7.57 8.56 -7.71
N GLN A 39 6.50 8.98 -8.40
CA GLN A 39 6.20 8.52 -9.77
C GLN A 39 6.21 6.98 -9.87
N PHE A 40 5.73 6.31 -8.84
CA PHE A 40 5.79 4.85 -8.74
C PHE A 40 4.95 4.20 -9.84
N THR A 41 5.58 3.37 -10.68
CA THR A 41 4.92 2.64 -11.78
C THR A 41 4.75 1.15 -11.52
N GLY A 42 5.22 0.66 -10.37
CA GLY A 42 5.19 -0.75 -10.00
C GLY A 42 3.88 -1.22 -9.37
N ARG A 43 3.92 -2.37 -8.70
CA ARG A 43 2.81 -2.91 -7.90
C ARG A 43 3.21 -3.00 -6.43
N LEU A 44 2.40 -2.41 -5.56
CA LEU A 44 2.54 -2.51 -4.10
C LEU A 44 1.39 -3.33 -3.52
N SER A 45 1.71 -4.38 -2.77
CA SER A 45 0.72 -5.22 -2.07
C SER A 45 0.89 -5.06 -0.56
N VAL A 46 -0.20 -4.72 0.12
CA VAL A 46 -0.25 -4.65 1.59
C VAL A 46 -1.23 -5.70 2.08
N VAL A 47 -0.74 -6.60 2.94
CA VAL A 47 -1.56 -7.64 3.56
C VAL A 47 -1.63 -7.36 5.06
N VAL A 48 -2.84 -7.38 5.61
CA VAL A 48 -3.06 -7.28 7.06
C VAL A 48 -3.54 -8.63 7.56
N GLN A 49 -2.78 -9.25 8.45
CA GLN A 49 -3.09 -10.57 9.00
C GLN A 49 -2.81 -10.56 10.51
N ASN A 50 -3.79 -10.98 11.31
CA ASN A 50 -3.67 -11.05 12.78
C ASN A 50 -3.20 -9.72 13.43
N GLY A 51 -3.68 -8.58 12.91
CA GLY A 51 -3.26 -7.26 13.38
C GLY A 51 -1.86 -6.82 12.96
N GLN A 52 -1.14 -7.66 12.19
CA GLN A 52 0.18 -7.34 11.64
C GLN A 52 0.07 -6.92 10.18
N VAL A 53 0.94 -5.99 9.78
CA VAL A 53 1.02 -5.49 8.41
C VAL A 53 2.24 -6.08 7.72
N LEU A 54 2.00 -6.90 6.72
CA LEU A 54 3.02 -7.43 5.81
C LEU A 54 3.04 -6.56 4.55
N LYS A 55 4.22 -6.04 4.20
CA LYS A 55 4.42 -5.16 3.05
C LYS A 55 5.37 -5.83 2.07
N SER A 56 4.94 -6.02 0.82
CA SER A 56 5.78 -6.47 -0.28
C SER A 56 5.63 -5.53 -1.47
N GLY A 57 6.75 -5.12 -2.06
CA GLY A 57 6.80 -4.19 -3.17
C GLY A 57 7.59 -4.77 -4.33
N TYR A 58 7.07 -4.59 -5.54
CA TYR A 58 7.78 -4.90 -6.78
C TYR A 58 7.74 -3.66 -7.67
N GLU A 59 8.91 -3.21 -8.12
CA GLU A 59 9.04 -2.06 -9.00
C GLU A 59 9.82 -2.45 -10.26
N GLU A 60 9.17 -2.36 -11.42
CA GLU A 60 9.79 -2.67 -12.72
C GLU A 60 10.75 -1.56 -13.22
N GLY A 61 11.03 -0.53 -12.41
CA GLY A 61 11.69 0.70 -12.85
C GLY A 61 13.12 0.92 -12.33
N TYR A 62 13.52 0.32 -11.22
CA TYR A 62 14.80 0.65 -10.57
C TYR A 62 16.03 0.14 -11.34
N PHE A 63 15.84 -0.79 -12.28
CA PHE A 63 16.87 -1.32 -13.17
C PHE A 63 16.63 -0.94 -14.63
N ARG A 64 16.13 0.28 -14.92
CA ARG A 64 16.53 0.89 -16.18
C ARG A 64 18.03 1.13 -16.06
N GLN A 65 18.82 0.14 -16.47
CA GLN A 65 20.20 0.35 -16.85
C GLN A 65 20.16 1.61 -17.70
N HIS A 66 20.74 2.70 -17.20
CA HIS A 66 21.26 3.70 -18.09
C HIS A 66 22.23 2.91 -18.96
N GLU A 67 21.78 2.47 -20.14
CA GLU A 67 22.69 2.12 -21.20
C GLU A 67 23.60 3.35 -21.29
N PRO A 68 24.90 3.23 -20.95
CA PRO A 68 25.79 4.36 -21.12
C PRO A 68 25.69 4.66 -22.60
N SER A 69 25.13 5.82 -22.94
CA SER A 69 25.00 6.26 -24.31
C SER A 69 26.39 6.16 -24.93
N LEU A 70 26.61 5.11 -25.73
CA LEU A 70 27.87 4.92 -26.43
C LEU A 70 28.09 6.21 -27.23
N PRO A 71 29.27 6.84 -27.13
CA PRO A 71 29.51 8.06 -27.87
C PRO A 71 29.40 7.72 -29.35
N VAL A 72 28.35 8.24 -29.99
CA VAL A 72 28.18 8.17 -31.44
C VAL A 72 29.38 8.92 -32.02
N ARG A 73 30.34 8.18 -32.58
CA ARG A 73 31.42 8.77 -33.34
C ARG A 73 30.86 9.23 -34.69
N PRO A 74 31.00 10.50 -35.06
CA PRO A 74 30.67 10.93 -36.41
C PRO A 74 31.71 10.35 -37.38
N GLN A 75 31.23 9.74 -38.46
CA GLN A 75 31.95 9.59 -39.73
C GLN A 75 31.08 10.16 -40.83
#